data_AF-A0A176JA52-F1
#
_entry.id   AF-A0A176JA52-F1
#
_cell.length_a   1.000
_cell.length_b   1.000
_cell.length_c   1.000
_cell.angle_alpha   90.00
_cell.angle_beta   90.00
_cell.angle_gamma   90.00
#
_symmetry.space_group_name_H-M   'P 1'
#
loop_
_entity.id
_entity.type
_entity.pdbx_description
1 polymer ?
#
loop_
_entity_poly.entity_id
_entity_poly.type
_entity_poly.pdbx_seq_one_letter_code
_entity_poly.pdbx_strand_id
1 'polypeptide(L)'
;MVLRGKLDALLNELTAGIIEKIDFSVPDNEISLKVKVIENKKETLFTVNITKVSSYIYIQDSGDRRFEMVKPDYLELTSIDYYEKGLGDINIDSEEIWVKQYNSNANIAIEIWDSVLLIEAGMISINHENFKLI
;
A
#
# COMPACT_ATOMS: atom_id res chain seq x y z
N MET A 1 18.76 -12.54 -2.65
CA MET A 1 19.15 -11.86 -1.39
C MET A 1 19.43 -10.36 -1.59
N VAL A 2 20.11 -9.92 -2.65
CA VAL A 2 20.41 -8.48 -2.92
C VAL A 2 19.18 -7.62 -3.25
N LEU A 3 18.13 -8.22 -3.86
CA LEU A 3 16.93 -7.48 -4.31
C LEU A 3 16.06 -6.93 -3.16
N ARG A 4 16.03 -7.62 -2.01
CA ARG A 4 15.21 -7.23 -0.86
C ARG A 4 15.73 -5.96 -0.20
N GLY A 5 17.04 -5.89 0.08
CA GLY A 5 17.64 -4.70 0.70
C GLY A 5 17.51 -3.43 -0.15
N LYS A 6 17.46 -3.56 -1.49
CA LYS A 6 17.21 -2.42 -2.38
C LYS A 6 15.76 -1.95 -2.31
N LEU A 7 14.79 -2.89 -2.31
CA LEU A 7 13.38 -2.55 -2.14
C LEU A 7 13.17 -1.87 -0.78
N ASP A 8 13.66 -2.47 0.30
CA ASP A 8 13.51 -1.93 1.66
C ASP A 8 14.10 -0.52 1.77
N ALA A 9 15.25 -0.26 1.14
CA ALA A 9 15.83 1.08 1.10
C ALA A 9 14.92 2.10 0.38
N LEU A 10 14.35 1.72 -0.78
CA LEU A 10 13.42 2.59 -1.51
C LEU A 10 12.10 2.81 -0.77
N LEU A 11 11.59 1.79 -0.07
CA LEU A 11 10.40 1.92 0.77
C LEU A 11 10.65 2.89 1.94
N ASN A 12 11.82 2.80 2.57
CA ASN A 12 12.22 3.73 3.62
C ASN A 12 12.32 5.18 3.11
N GLU A 13 12.78 5.40 1.88
CA GLU A 13 12.82 6.74 1.27
C GLU A 13 11.43 7.37 1.09
N LEU A 14 10.36 6.57 0.99
CA LEU A 14 8.98 7.06 0.83
C LEU A 14 8.33 7.49 2.16
N THR A 15 8.89 7.06 3.28
CA THR A 15 8.34 7.28 4.63
C THR A 15 8.28 8.78 4.95
N ALA A 16 7.23 9.20 5.67
CA ALA A 16 6.90 10.62 5.93
C ALA A 16 6.70 11.45 4.63
N GLY A 17 6.46 10.79 3.50
CA GLY A 17 6.14 11.42 2.24
C GLY A 17 4.70 11.92 2.19
N ILE A 18 4.43 12.90 1.32
CA ILE A 18 3.08 13.39 1.04
C ILE A 18 2.54 12.63 -0.16
N ILE A 19 1.43 11.91 0.00
CA ILE A 19 0.71 11.26 -1.10
C ILE A 19 -0.06 12.34 -1.86
N GLU A 20 0.46 12.73 -3.02
CA GLU A 20 -0.20 13.72 -3.89
C GLU A 20 -1.34 13.10 -4.70
N LYS A 21 -1.23 11.80 -5.00
CA LYS A 21 -2.24 11.06 -5.74
C LYS A 21 -2.16 9.58 -5.40
N ILE A 22 -3.34 8.95 -5.30
CA ILE A 22 -3.50 7.51 -5.31
C ILE A 22 -4.62 7.14 -6.30
N ASP A 23 -4.35 6.21 -7.20
CA ASP A 23 -5.33 5.69 -8.17
C ASP A 23 -5.43 4.18 -8.05
N PHE A 24 -6.65 3.67 -8.06
CA PHE A 24 -6.96 2.24 -8.06
C PHE A 24 -7.59 1.88 -9.40
N SER A 25 -6.99 0.94 -10.14
CA SER A 25 -7.57 0.36 -11.35
C SER A 25 -7.88 -1.11 -11.13
N VAL A 26 -9.17 -1.40 -10.92
CA VAL A 26 -9.66 -2.79 -10.85
C VAL A 26 -9.50 -3.51 -12.20
N PRO A 27 -9.81 -2.91 -13.37
CA PRO A 27 -9.62 -3.59 -14.66
C PRO A 27 -8.17 -3.98 -14.95
N ASP A 28 -7.22 -3.14 -14.53
CA ASP A 28 -5.79 -3.34 -14.80
C ASP A 28 -5.06 -4.09 -13.68
N ASN A 29 -5.73 -4.36 -12.55
CA ASN A 29 -5.14 -4.92 -11.33
C ASN A 29 -3.92 -4.12 -10.87
N GLU A 30 -4.08 -2.80 -10.78
CA GLU A 30 -3.01 -1.85 -10.49
C GLU A 30 -3.42 -0.82 -9.43
N ILE A 31 -2.47 -0.46 -8.57
CA ILE A 31 -2.54 0.69 -7.68
C ILE A 31 -1.32 1.57 -7.96
N SER A 32 -1.53 2.85 -8.19
CA SER A 32 -0.44 3.81 -8.40
C SER A 32 -0.47 4.92 -7.36
N LEU A 33 0.71 5.31 -6.88
CA LEU A 33 0.91 6.39 -5.93
C LEU A 33 1.92 7.39 -6.48
N LYS A 34 1.65 8.68 -6.27
CA LYS A 34 2.63 9.76 -6.40
C LYS A 34 2.94 10.28 -5.01
N VAL A 35 4.20 10.13 -4.60
CA VAL A 35 4.64 10.50 -3.26
C VAL A 35 5.72 11.57 -3.36
N LYS A 36 5.52 12.70 -2.71
CA LYS A 36 6.49 13.78 -2.61
C LYS A 36 7.16 13.73 -1.24
N VAL A 37 8.48 13.60 -1.24
CA VAL A 37 9.31 13.57 -0.03
C VAL A 37 10.13 14.85 0.02
N ILE A 38 10.17 15.51 1.17
CA ILE A 38 10.89 16.77 1.38
C ILE A 38 11.96 16.57 2.44
N GLU A 39 13.22 16.43 2.01
CA GLU A 39 14.37 16.28 2.91
C GLU A 39 15.36 17.43 2.69
N ASN A 40 15.80 18.09 3.76
CA ASN A 40 16.78 19.18 3.69
C ASN A 40 16.39 20.28 2.66
N LYS A 41 15.08 20.59 2.56
CA LYS A 41 14.49 21.53 1.58
C LYS A 41 14.56 21.09 0.12
N LYS A 42 14.95 19.84 -0.15
CA LYS A 42 14.92 19.25 -1.48
C LYS A 42 13.66 18.40 -1.62
N GLU A 43 12.87 18.72 -2.62
CA GLU A 43 11.70 17.92 -3.00
C GLU A 43 12.13 16.80 -3.95
N THR A 44 11.68 15.59 -3.67
CA THR A 44 11.85 14.42 -4.52
C THR A 44 10.48 13.80 -4.76
N LEU A 45 10.14 13.57 -6.03
CA LEU A 45 8.89 12.93 -6.42
C LEU A 45 9.15 11.46 -6.78
N PHE A 46 8.40 10.58 -6.14
CA PHE A 46 8.41 9.15 -6.40
C PHE A 46 7.12 8.74 -7.10
N THR A 47 7.25 7.88 -8.11
CA THR A 47 6.12 7.16 -8.69
C THR A 47 6.19 5.71 -8.24
N VAL A 48 5.17 5.24 -7.53
CA VAL A 48 5.06 3.85 -7.09
C VAL A 48 3.93 3.19 -7.86
N ASN A 49 4.20 2.11 -8.60
CA ASN A 49 3.16 1.35 -9.28
C ASN A 49 3.19 -0.10 -8.78
N ILE A 50 2.10 -0.52 -8.17
CA ILE A 50 1.89 -1.88 -7.65
C ILE A 50 0.98 -2.58 -8.65
N THR A 51 1.48 -3.65 -9.26
CA THR A 51 0.81 -4.34 -10.37
C THR A 51 0.62 -5.81 -10.07
N LYS A 52 -0.28 -6.45 -10.82
CA LYS A 52 -0.77 -7.80 -10.50
C LYS A 52 -1.36 -7.84 -9.09
N VAL A 53 -2.12 -6.81 -8.74
CA VAL A 53 -2.86 -6.72 -7.49
C VAL A 53 -3.98 -7.77 -7.52
N SER A 54 -3.98 -8.71 -6.59
CA SER A 54 -5.07 -9.69 -6.44
C SER A 54 -6.15 -9.21 -5.49
N SER A 55 -5.77 -8.44 -4.47
CA SER A 55 -6.68 -7.90 -3.48
C SER A 55 -6.11 -6.64 -2.83
N TYR A 56 -7.00 -5.77 -2.35
CA TYR A 56 -6.64 -4.67 -1.47
C TYR A 56 -7.73 -4.45 -0.43
N ILE A 57 -7.33 -4.02 0.77
CA ILE A 57 -8.22 -3.72 1.88
C ILE A 57 -7.81 -2.37 2.45
N TYR A 58 -8.74 -1.42 2.45
CA TYR A 58 -8.56 -0.11 3.07
C TYR A 58 -9.34 -0.05 4.37
N ILE A 59 -8.66 0.28 5.46
CA ILE A 59 -9.27 0.44 6.78
C ILE A 59 -8.94 1.85 7.26
N GLN A 60 -9.95 2.71 7.32
CA GLN A 60 -9.85 4.04 7.92
C GLN A 60 -9.93 3.91 9.44
N ASP A 61 -8.93 4.34 10.21
CA ASP A 61 -8.95 4.38 11.69
C ASP A 61 -9.39 3.05 12.34
N SER A 62 -9.85 3.13 13.59
CA SER A 62 -10.13 2.04 14.50
C SER A 62 -11.47 2.25 15.20
N GLY A 63 -12.10 1.14 15.60
CA GLY A 63 -13.39 1.17 16.31
C GLY A 63 -14.49 1.86 15.52
N ASP A 64 -15.19 2.81 16.14
CA ASP A 64 -16.29 3.54 15.49
C ASP A 64 -15.81 4.79 14.73
N ARG A 65 -14.58 5.28 15.02
CA ARG A 65 -14.00 6.46 14.35
C ARG A 65 -13.77 6.24 12.85
N ARG A 66 -13.79 4.99 12.40
CA ARG A 66 -13.74 4.62 10.98
C ARG A 66 -14.80 5.31 10.12
N PHE A 67 -15.90 5.73 10.73
CA PHE A 67 -17.01 6.42 10.06
C PHE A 67 -17.01 7.94 10.28
N GLU A 68 -16.12 8.47 11.12
CA GLU A 68 -16.02 9.89 11.46
C GLU A 68 -15.02 10.61 10.55
N MET A 69 -15.34 10.69 9.26
CA MET A 69 -14.40 11.24 8.28
C MET A 69 -14.25 12.76 8.40
N VAL A 70 -13.02 13.20 8.67
CA VAL A 70 -12.57 14.58 8.43
C VAL A 70 -11.64 14.55 7.22
N LYS A 71 -11.93 15.36 6.21
CA LYS A 71 -11.06 15.48 5.04
C LYS A 71 -9.74 16.14 5.49
N PRO A 72 -8.59 15.47 5.39
CA PRO A 72 -7.33 16.07 5.78
C PRO A 72 -6.85 17.06 4.72
N ASP A 73 -6.00 18.01 5.13
CA ASP A 73 -5.37 18.97 4.22
C ASP A 73 -4.33 18.30 3.30
N TYR A 74 -3.73 17.20 3.77
CA TYR A 74 -2.85 16.33 2.99
C TYR A 74 -2.88 14.89 3.51
N LEU A 75 -2.43 13.94 2.70
CA LEU A 75 -2.24 12.54 3.10
C LEU A 75 -0.76 12.28 3.30
N GLU A 76 -0.35 11.87 4.50
CA GLU A 76 1.01 11.43 4.80
C GLU A 76 1.11 9.93 4.63
N LEU A 77 2.13 9.48 3.90
CA LEU A 77 2.58 8.10 3.91
C LEU A 77 3.42 7.92 5.17
N THR A 78 2.78 7.44 6.24
CA THR A 78 3.41 7.28 7.55
C THR A 78 4.40 6.13 7.55
N SER A 79 4.06 5.01 6.90
CA SER A 79 4.97 3.88 6.71
C SER A 79 4.57 3.05 5.48
N ILE A 80 5.53 2.33 4.91
CA ILE A 80 5.29 1.33 3.87
C ILE A 80 6.25 0.15 4.03
N ASP A 81 5.70 -1.06 4.05
CA ASP A 81 6.46 -2.27 4.32
C ASP A 81 6.10 -3.40 3.35
N TYR A 82 7.09 -4.26 3.09
CA TYR A 82 6.95 -5.48 2.32
C TYR A 82 7.19 -6.74 3.17
N TYR A 83 6.26 -7.68 3.09
CA TYR A 83 6.25 -8.94 3.83
C TYR A 83 6.36 -10.12 2.86
N GLU A 84 7.55 -10.71 2.75
CA GLU A 84 7.85 -11.80 1.81
C GLU A 84 6.95 -13.05 1.97
N LYS A 85 6.43 -13.29 3.17
CA LYS A 85 5.49 -14.39 3.45
C LYS A 85 4.02 -13.93 3.57
N GLY A 86 3.77 -12.66 3.27
CA GLY A 86 2.53 -11.96 3.59
C GLY A 86 2.36 -11.69 5.09
N LEU A 87 1.30 -10.96 5.41
CA LEU A 87 0.91 -10.56 6.77
C LEU A 87 0.12 -11.64 7.51
N GLY A 88 -0.34 -12.67 6.79
CA GLY A 88 -1.25 -13.69 7.28
C GLY A 88 -2.58 -13.67 6.54
N ASP A 89 -3.32 -14.77 6.63
CA ASP A 89 -4.56 -14.95 5.89
C ASP A 89 -5.67 -14.03 6.42
N ILE A 90 -6.19 -13.20 5.53
CA ILE A 90 -7.37 -12.35 5.74
C ILE A 90 -8.54 -13.04 5.07
N ASN A 91 -9.45 -13.57 5.89
CA ASN A 91 -10.62 -14.33 5.43
C ASN A 91 -11.90 -13.58 5.77
N ILE A 92 -12.90 -13.71 4.91
CA ILE A 92 -14.23 -13.16 5.16
C ILE A 92 -15.04 -14.16 5.99
N ASP A 93 -15.32 -13.80 7.25
CA ASP A 93 -16.27 -14.52 8.08
C ASP A 93 -17.69 -13.99 7.81
N SER A 94 -18.54 -14.84 7.23
CA SER A 94 -19.90 -14.49 6.81
C SER A 94 -20.80 -15.73 6.83
N GLU A 95 -22.11 -15.57 6.83
CA GLU A 95 -23.03 -16.70 6.57
C GLU A 95 -23.19 -16.97 5.06
N GLU A 96 -22.92 -15.96 4.23
CA GLU A 96 -23.04 -16.02 2.78
C GLU A 96 -21.92 -16.90 2.18
N ILE A 97 -22.28 -18.03 1.57
CA ILE A 97 -21.31 -19.02 1.07
C ILE A 97 -20.43 -18.44 -0.04
N TRP A 98 -21.02 -17.61 -0.92
CA TRP A 98 -20.32 -17.10 -2.09
C TRP A 98 -19.17 -16.13 -1.74
N VAL A 99 -19.20 -15.46 -0.58
CA VAL A 99 -18.08 -14.59 -0.17
C VAL A 99 -16.93 -15.34 0.50
N LYS A 100 -17.20 -16.52 1.09
CA LYS A 100 -16.18 -17.31 1.81
C LYS A 100 -15.06 -17.83 0.92
N GLN A 101 -15.29 -17.88 -0.39
CA GLN A 101 -14.27 -18.32 -1.34
C GLN A 101 -13.17 -17.28 -1.55
N TYR A 102 -13.39 -16.02 -1.14
CA TYR A 102 -12.41 -14.95 -1.29
C TYR A 102 -11.56 -14.82 -0.04
N ASN A 103 -10.25 -14.72 -0.26
CA ASN A 103 -9.26 -14.49 0.77
C ASN A 103 -8.18 -13.54 0.26
N SER A 104 -7.33 -13.09 1.16
CA SER A 104 -6.14 -12.30 0.85
C SER A 104 -5.01 -12.71 1.78
N ASN A 105 -3.78 -12.67 1.30
CA ASN A 105 -2.59 -12.65 2.14
C ASN A 105 -1.73 -11.45 1.71
N ALA A 106 -2.18 -10.27 2.11
CA ALA A 106 -1.52 -9.01 1.79
C ALA A 106 -0.02 -9.07 2.10
N ASN A 107 0.80 -8.65 1.13
CA ASN A 107 2.26 -8.65 1.21
C ASN A 107 2.85 -7.25 1.18
N ILE A 108 2.05 -6.21 0.98
CA ILE A 108 2.41 -4.80 1.17
C ILE A 108 1.43 -4.20 2.19
N ALA A 109 1.95 -3.45 3.16
CA ALA A 109 1.17 -2.58 4.02
C ALA A 109 1.60 -1.13 3.82
N ILE A 110 0.64 -0.22 3.68
CA ILE A 110 0.88 1.22 3.66
C ILE A 110 0.04 1.85 4.77
N GLU A 111 0.69 2.48 5.72
CA GLU A 111 0.04 3.31 6.72
C GLU A 111 -0.08 4.74 6.20
N ILE A 112 -1.29 5.29 6.25
CA ILE A 112 -1.62 6.63 5.79
C ILE A 112 -2.31 7.36 6.94
N TRP A 113 -1.55 8.10 7.76
CA TRP A 113 -2.07 8.62 9.04
C TRP A 113 -2.67 7.48 9.88
N ASP A 114 -3.91 7.66 10.34
CA ASP A 114 -4.65 6.68 11.12
C ASP A 114 -5.30 5.59 10.26
N SER A 115 -5.00 5.50 8.96
CA SER A 115 -5.54 4.46 8.08
C SER A 115 -4.46 3.50 7.59
N VAL A 116 -4.90 2.31 7.16
CA VAL A 116 -4.03 1.31 6.56
C VAL A 116 -4.61 0.82 5.24
N LEU A 117 -3.73 0.68 4.25
CA LEU A 117 -3.99 0.02 2.98
C LEU A 117 -3.14 -1.25 2.92
N LEU A 118 -3.82 -2.39 2.94
CA LEU A 118 -3.22 -3.72 2.79
C LEU A 118 -3.39 -4.16 1.35
N ILE A 119 -2.31 -4.63 0.72
CA ILE A 119 -2.31 -5.00 -0.70
C ILE A 119 -1.63 -6.35 -0.87
N GLU A 120 -2.27 -7.24 -1.61
CA GLU A 120 -1.63 -8.45 -2.12
C GLU A 120 -1.32 -8.26 -3.60
N ALA A 121 -0.03 -8.33 -3.95
CA ALA A 121 0.42 -8.08 -5.31
C ALA A 121 1.61 -8.93 -5.73
N GLY A 122 1.76 -9.16 -7.03
CA GLY A 122 2.90 -9.87 -7.59
C GLY A 122 4.12 -8.98 -7.86
N MET A 123 3.93 -7.67 -8.04
CA MET A 123 5.00 -6.76 -8.45
C MET A 123 4.82 -5.35 -7.89
N ILE A 124 5.94 -4.70 -7.61
CA ILE A 124 6.02 -3.26 -7.30
C ILE A 124 7.13 -2.64 -8.14
N SER A 125 6.87 -1.45 -8.65
CA SER A 125 7.88 -0.58 -9.24
C SER A 125 7.93 0.74 -8.50
N ILE A 126 9.15 1.23 -8.25
CA ILE A 126 9.41 2.53 -7.65
C ILE A 126 10.31 3.29 -8.61
N ASN A 127 9.78 4.37 -9.18
CA ASN A 127 10.33 5.10 -10.31
C ASN A 127 10.53 4.19 -11.54
N HIS A 128 11.75 3.69 -11.75
CA HIS A 128 12.09 2.80 -12.88
C HIS A 128 12.62 1.44 -12.40
N GLU A 129 12.67 1.23 -11.08
CA GLU A 129 13.15 0.00 -10.46
C GLU A 129 11.99 -0.94 -10.23
N ASN A 130 12.13 -2.19 -10.69
CA ASN A 130 11.06 -3.19 -10.67
C ASN A 130 11.43 -4.34 -9.73
N PHE A 131 10.48 -4.74 -8.89
CA PHE A 131 10.65 -5.80 -7.91
C PHE A 131 9.51 -6.81 -8.03
N LYS A 132 9.90 -8.09 -8.10
CA LYS A 132 8.97 -9.21 -8.05
C LYS A 132 8.75 -9.61 -6.59
N LEU A 133 7.49 -9.76 -6.19
CA LEU A 133 7.07 -10.04 -4.82
C LEU A 133 6.65 -11.51 -4.61
N ILE A 134 6.15 -12.16 -5.67
CA ILE A 134 5.72 -13.57 -5.70
C ILE A 134 6.16 -14.20 -7.03
#